data_AF-A0A930SW70-F1
#
_entry.id   AF-A0A930SW70-F1
#
_cell.length_a   1.000
_cell.length_b   1.000
_cell.length_c   1.000
_cell.angle_alpha   90.00
_cell.angle_beta   90.00
_cell.angle_gamma   90.00
#
_symmetry.space_group_name_H-M   'P 1'
#
loop_
_entity.id
_entity.type
_entity.pdbx_description
1 polymer ?
#
loop_
_entity_poly.entity_id
_entity_poly.type
_entity_poly.pdbx_seq_one_letter_code
_entity_poly.pdbx_strand_id
1 'polypeptide(L)'
;MIVESRAKDRQRQFDVYTFSAQTRPGAFSSLAQADAVKLVDKPLERIAASTGRAALRGFMVSASGQVGGNIYPTQFEATRYERVRQSLNLDQSPLWDAVVNKILSGSSEADDLPPIDNTEIQHMKSRLQPGDILMNGNNGSFIHGILYVGQDAELQAQLEAQWQLPPGSLKDEGLIIHALASDSGKTLEGPDGQKQFLASGGTGVILDTIERYNQRHPRDVMLAVSVKDASAADRRAVVEEAKKMIGKPYDYSFNTVDDARMYCTEVVMKSWLASSKPPAFDNQLHPLASLPTFIMDKMPAALASRFQDGGFLRQEMVMTDGLATSPDVDLVWASQNADRSAFAQKHARWSESADAPEVRQQLGEIGTYSQGLLSQIERLSAETRSALQP
;
A
#
# COMPACT_ATOMS: atom_id res chain seq x y z
N MET A 1 -10.33 11.44 -23.59
CA MET A 1 -9.67 12.13 -22.47
C MET A 1 -10.26 13.53 -22.35
N ILE A 2 -10.73 13.93 -21.19
CA ILE A 2 -11.12 15.31 -20.89
C ILE A 2 -9.99 15.95 -20.12
N VAL A 3 -9.54 17.13 -20.55
CA VAL A 3 -8.50 17.90 -19.87
C VAL A 3 -9.10 19.18 -19.34
N GLU A 4 -8.96 19.41 -18.04
CA GLU A 4 -9.26 20.72 -17.46
C GLU A 4 -8.08 21.65 -17.71
N SER A 5 -8.34 22.81 -18.31
CA SER A 5 -7.36 23.85 -18.57
C SER A 5 -7.79 25.18 -17.95
N ARG A 6 -6.82 26.07 -17.70
CA ARG A 6 -7.10 27.47 -17.30
C ARG A 6 -6.68 28.43 -18.41
N ALA A 7 -7.63 29.27 -18.81
CA ALA A 7 -7.34 30.43 -19.64
C ALA A 7 -6.56 31.49 -18.83
N LYS A 8 -5.93 32.45 -19.52
CA LYS A 8 -5.13 33.51 -18.89
C LYS A 8 -5.92 34.39 -17.90
N ASP A 9 -7.24 34.42 -18.04
CA ASP A 9 -8.19 35.11 -17.16
C ASP A 9 -8.63 34.28 -15.93
N ARG A 10 -8.04 33.09 -15.73
CA ARG A 10 -8.34 32.12 -14.66
C ARG A 10 -9.70 31.43 -14.78
N GLN A 11 -10.43 31.56 -15.87
CA GLN A 11 -11.63 30.75 -16.09
C GLN A 11 -11.26 29.28 -16.36
N ARG A 12 -12.02 28.36 -15.76
CA ARG A 12 -11.88 26.91 -15.98
C ARG A 12 -12.55 26.55 -17.29
N GLN A 13 -11.86 25.76 -18.10
CA GLN A 13 -12.39 25.19 -19.34
C GLN A 13 -12.07 23.70 -19.41
N PHE A 14 -12.86 22.96 -20.16
CA PHE A 14 -12.69 21.53 -20.36
C PHE A 14 -12.53 21.25 -21.85
N ASP A 15 -11.36 20.75 -22.21
CA ASP A 15 -11.01 20.36 -23.58
C ASP A 15 -11.18 18.84 -23.73
N VAL A 16 -11.90 18.39 -24.76
CA VAL A 16 -12.17 16.96 -24.99
C VAL A 16 -11.28 16.47 -26.14
N TYR A 17 -10.47 15.45 -25.85
CA TYR A 17 -9.57 14.80 -26.80
C TYR A 17 -10.01 13.35 -27.03
N THR A 18 -10.34 13.02 -28.27
CA THR A 18 -10.65 11.66 -28.72
C THR A 18 -9.37 10.95 -29.12
N PHE A 19 -9.10 9.81 -28.48
CA PHE A 19 -8.02 8.91 -28.91
C PHE A 19 -8.67 7.65 -29.49
N SER A 20 -8.26 7.26 -30.69
CA SER A 20 -8.65 5.99 -31.29
C SER A 20 -7.63 4.93 -30.86
N ALA A 21 -7.97 4.11 -29.86
CA ALA A 21 -7.24 2.87 -29.61
C ALA A 21 -7.66 1.85 -30.68
N GLN A 22 -6.96 1.81 -31.82
CA GLN A 22 -7.10 0.68 -32.74
C GLN A 22 -6.17 -0.44 -32.28
N THR A 23 -6.76 -1.48 -31.69
CA THR A 23 -6.10 -2.73 -31.32
C THR A 23 -5.72 -3.58 -32.53
N ARG A 24 -4.49 -4.11 -32.55
CA ARG A 24 -4.24 -5.57 -32.55
C ARG A 24 -2.79 -5.88 -32.14
N PRO A 25 -2.55 -6.96 -31.37
CA PRO A 25 -1.21 -7.44 -31.06
C PRO A 25 -0.61 -8.09 -32.32
N GLY A 26 0.39 -7.43 -32.88
CA GLY A 26 1.19 -7.93 -33.99
C GLY A 26 2.54 -7.23 -33.94
N ALA A 27 3.62 -7.97 -34.17
CA ALA A 27 4.97 -7.43 -34.14
C ALA A 27 5.06 -6.22 -35.08
N PHE A 28 5.45 -5.07 -34.51
CA PHE A 28 5.72 -3.87 -35.30
C PHE A 28 6.89 -4.18 -36.24
N SER A 29 6.69 -4.03 -37.56
CA SER A 29 7.74 -4.26 -38.54
C SER A 29 8.72 -3.09 -38.63
N SER A 30 8.43 -1.98 -37.94
CA SER A 30 9.33 -0.82 -37.83
C SER A 30 9.03 0.03 -36.58
N LEU A 31 10.06 0.74 -36.11
CA LEU A 31 9.98 1.73 -35.03
C LEU A 31 8.97 2.86 -35.33
N ALA A 32 8.83 3.27 -36.59
CA ALA A 32 7.88 4.31 -36.99
C ALA A 32 6.41 3.88 -36.80
N GLN A 33 6.09 2.60 -36.94
CA GLN A 33 4.75 2.07 -36.67
C GLN A 33 4.47 1.94 -35.18
N ALA A 34 5.48 1.63 -34.36
CA ALA A 34 5.35 1.64 -32.91
C ALA A 34 5.09 3.07 -32.38
N ASP A 35 5.71 4.09 -32.99
CA ASP A 35 5.54 5.49 -32.60
C ASP A 35 4.14 6.06 -32.89
N ALA A 36 3.47 5.59 -33.94
CA ALA A 36 2.12 6.02 -34.30
C ALA A 36 1.02 5.51 -33.34
N VAL A 37 1.33 4.51 -32.50
CA VAL A 37 0.41 3.84 -31.56
C VAL A 37 0.59 4.33 -30.11
N LYS A 38 1.50 5.28 -29.86
CA LYS A 38 1.76 5.81 -28.51
C LYS A 38 0.49 6.40 -27.88
N LEU A 39 0.00 5.78 -26.80
CA LEU A 39 -0.57 6.52 -25.68
C LEU A 39 0.40 7.66 -25.41
N VAL A 40 -0.07 8.90 -25.61
CA VAL A 40 0.79 10.07 -25.69
C VAL A 40 1.59 10.16 -24.40
N ASP A 41 2.91 9.95 -24.48
CA ASP A 41 3.82 10.27 -23.39
C ASP A 41 3.68 11.77 -23.06
N LYS A 42 3.29 12.06 -21.81
CA LYS A 42 2.98 13.41 -21.29
C LYS A 42 1.88 14.14 -22.07
N PRO A 43 0.63 13.62 -22.06
CA PRO A 43 -0.46 14.18 -22.85
C PRO A 43 -0.80 15.62 -22.45
N LEU A 44 -0.71 15.95 -21.17
CA LEU A 44 -0.97 17.28 -20.63
C LEU A 44 0.08 18.31 -21.07
N GLU A 45 1.35 17.92 -21.14
CA GLU A 45 2.43 18.81 -21.59
C GLU A 45 2.32 19.11 -23.09
N ARG A 46 2.00 18.10 -23.92
CA ARG A 46 1.75 18.32 -25.35
C ARG A 46 0.53 19.20 -25.61
N ILE A 47 -0.52 19.02 -24.82
CA ILE A 47 -1.71 19.88 -24.87
C ILE A 47 -1.34 21.30 -24.44
N ALA A 48 -0.56 21.47 -23.37
CA ALA A 48 -0.12 22.79 -22.93
C ALA A 48 0.77 23.48 -23.97
N ALA A 49 1.71 22.75 -24.57
CA ALA A 49 2.59 23.26 -25.61
C ALA A 49 1.83 23.62 -26.90
N SER A 50 0.84 22.81 -27.30
CA SER A 50 0.07 23.06 -28.54
C SER A 50 -1.00 24.13 -28.38
N THR A 51 -1.59 24.29 -27.19
CA THR A 51 -2.67 25.26 -26.95
C THR A 51 -2.18 26.56 -26.32
N GLY A 52 -0.95 26.60 -25.79
CA GLY A 52 -0.43 27.71 -25.00
C GLY A 52 -1.16 27.91 -23.67
N ARG A 53 -1.92 26.91 -23.20
CA ARG A 53 -2.73 26.95 -21.98
C ARG A 53 -2.14 26.02 -20.92
N ALA A 54 -2.32 26.37 -19.65
CA ALA A 54 -1.94 25.47 -18.56
C ALA A 54 -2.97 24.34 -18.47
N ALA A 55 -2.56 23.11 -18.78
CA ALA A 55 -3.34 21.90 -18.54
C ALA A 55 -3.20 21.50 -17.07
N LEU A 56 -4.32 21.35 -16.36
CA LEU A 56 -4.36 21.12 -14.91
C LEU A 56 -4.51 19.65 -14.53
N ARG A 57 -5.42 18.94 -15.21
CA ARG A 57 -5.67 17.51 -14.98
C ARG A 57 -6.31 16.85 -16.20
N GLY A 58 -6.17 15.53 -16.32
CA GLY A 58 -6.75 14.72 -17.39
C GLY A 58 -7.56 13.57 -16.83
N PHE A 59 -8.73 13.33 -17.42
CA PHE A 59 -9.61 12.21 -17.11
C PHE A 59 -9.78 11.34 -18.33
N MET A 60 -9.78 10.02 -18.16
CA MET A 60 -10.29 9.12 -19.19
C MET A 60 -11.81 9.06 -19.05
N VAL A 61 -12.51 9.22 -20.17
CA VAL A 61 -13.97 9.11 -20.21
C VAL A 61 -14.30 8.00 -21.20
N SER A 62 -15.05 7.01 -20.76
CA SER A 62 -15.47 5.89 -21.60
C SER A 62 -16.41 6.36 -22.70
N ALA A 63 -16.65 5.51 -23.70
CA ALA A 63 -17.66 5.78 -24.74
C ALA A 63 -19.08 5.95 -24.18
N SER A 64 -19.36 5.44 -22.97
CA SER A 64 -20.64 5.60 -22.26
C SER A 64 -20.71 6.87 -21.39
N GLY A 65 -19.67 7.72 -21.40
CA GLY A 65 -19.64 8.96 -20.62
C GLY A 65 -19.24 8.77 -19.15
N GLN A 66 -18.80 7.57 -18.73
CA GLN A 66 -18.29 7.35 -17.38
C GLN A 66 -16.87 7.91 -17.25
N VAL A 67 -16.67 8.73 -16.22
CA VAL A 67 -15.37 9.34 -15.88
C VAL A 67 -14.57 8.34 -15.05
N GLY A 68 -13.38 7.96 -15.51
CA GLY A 68 -12.43 7.16 -14.72
C GLY A 68 -11.78 7.98 -13.60
N GLY A 69 -11.18 7.30 -12.62
CA GLY A 69 -10.49 7.92 -11.49
C GLY A 69 -9.47 8.98 -11.94
N ASN A 70 -9.28 10.01 -11.10
CA ASN A 70 -8.30 11.05 -11.33
C ASN A 70 -6.89 10.43 -11.27
N ILE A 71 -6.19 10.38 -12.40
CA ILE A 71 -4.94 9.61 -12.49
C ILE A 71 -3.78 10.33 -11.76
N TYR A 72 -3.92 11.64 -11.48
CA TYR A 72 -2.86 12.44 -10.86
C TYR A 72 -3.42 13.55 -9.94
N PRO A 73 -3.20 13.50 -8.61
CA PRO A 73 -3.53 14.62 -7.73
C PRO A 73 -2.63 15.84 -8.00
N THR A 74 -3.22 17.03 -7.93
CA THR A 74 -2.63 18.35 -8.30
C THR A 74 -1.40 18.79 -7.50
N GLN A 75 -1.02 18.07 -6.46
CA GLN A 75 0.11 18.45 -5.58
C GLN A 75 1.39 17.65 -5.87
N PHE A 76 1.32 16.68 -6.79
CA PHE A 76 2.41 15.78 -7.12
C PHE A 76 2.82 15.96 -8.58
N GLU A 77 4.01 16.55 -8.81
CA GLU A 77 4.67 16.38 -10.10
C GLU A 77 5.23 14.95 -10.17
N ALA A 78 4.40 13.99 -10.61
CA ALA A 78 4.85 12.63 -10.92
C ALA A 78 6.11 12.63 -11.80
N THR A 79 6.19 13.59 -12.71
CA THR A 79 7.37 13.83 -13.55
C THR A 79 8.64 14.12 -12.75
N ARG A 80 8.59 14.76 -11.58
CA ARG A 80 9.80 15.02 -10.76
C ARG A 80 10.28 13.76 -10.05
N TYR A 81 9.39 12.97 -9.46
CA TYR A 81 9.72 11.68 -8.84
C TYR A 81 10.31 10.72 -9.88
N GLU A 82 9.61 10.56 -11.00
CA GLU A 82 10.03 9.69 -12.10
C GLU A 82 11.36 10.14 -12.69
N ARG A 83 11.56 11.46 -12.90
CA ARG A 83 12.85 12.00 -13.36
C ARG A 83 13.98 11.67 -12.38
N VAL A 84 13.76 11.81 -11.07
CA VAL A 84 14.78 11.48 -10.06
C VAL A 84 15.07 9.97 -10.10
N ARG A 85 14.04 9.13 -10.03
CA ARG A 85 14.16 7.66 -10.08
C ARG A 85 14.88 7.16 -11.34
N GLN A 86 14.46 7.66 -12.51
CA GLN A 86 15.09 7.35 -13.80
C GLN A 86 16.52 7.88 -13.87
N SER A 87 16.78 9.11 -13.38
CA SER A 87 18.14 9.68 -13.36
C SER A 87 19.11 8.90 -12.46
N LEU A 88 18.58 8.26 -11.42
CA LEU A 88 19.33 7.40 -10.50
C LEU A 88 19.39 5.93 -10.97
N ASN A 89 18.74 5.61 -12.10
CA ASN A 89 18.63 4.26 -12.66
C ASN A 89 18.15 3.21 -11.65
N LEU A 90 17.24 3.58 -10.72
CA LEU A 90 16.84 2.71 -9.61
C LEU A 90 16.20 1.39 -10.09
N ASP A 91 15.46 1.45 -11.21
CA ASP A 91 14.70 0.32 -11.77
C ASP A 91 15.56 -0.83 -12.27
N GLN A 92 16.83 -0.53 -12.55
CA GLN A 92 17.82 -1.43 -13.13
C GLN A 92 19.09 -1.50 -12.27
N SER A 93 19.06 -1.02 -11.02
CA SER A 93 20.24 -0.94 -10.16
C SER A 93 20.27 -2.13 -9.18
N PRO A 94 21.14 -3.15 -9.40
CA PRO A 94 21.27 -4.27 -8.46
C PRO A 94 21.76 -3.81 -7.08
N LEU A 95 22.49 -2.69 -7.03
CA LEU A 95 22.92 -2.08 -5.77
C LEU A 95 21.72 -1.50 -5.01
N TRP A 96 20.77 -0.88 -5.72
CA TRP A 96 19.54 -0.38 -5.10
C TRP A 96 18.70 -1.54 -4.57
N ASP A 97 18.51 -2.58 -5.38
CA ASP A 97 17.78 -3.78 -4.96
C ASP A 97 18.43 -4.42 -3.72
N ALA A 98 19.75 -4.56 -3.69
CA ALA A 98 20.47 -5.09 -2.54
C ALA A 98 20.31 -4.22 -1.28
N VAL A 99 20.26 -2.91 -1.45
CA VAL A 99 20.05 -1.95 -0.36
C VAL A 99 18.62 -2.03 0.18
N VAL A 100 17.61 -1.98 -0.70
CA VAL A 100 16.21 -2.10 -0.30
C VAL A 100 15.97 -3.45 0.32
N ASN A 101 16.49 -4.53 -0.26
CA ASN A 101 16.43 -5.86 0.33
C ASN A 101 17.07 -5.87 1.72
N LYS A 102 18.27 -5.31 1.92
CA LYS A 102 18.91 -5.24 3.24
C LYS A 102 18.07 -4.47 4.27
N ILE A 103 17.40 -3.39 3.86
CA ILE A 103 16.55 -2.58 4.74
C ILE A 103 15.26 -3.34 5.08
N LEU A 104 14.58 -3.90 4.07
CA LEU A 104 13.29 -4.58 4.24
C LEU A 104 13.41 -6.00 4.84
N SER A 105 14.56 -6.66 4.70
CA SER A 105 14.87 -7.94 5.35
C SER A 105 15.52 -7.78 6.73
N GLY A 106 15.83 -6.55 7.13
CA GLY A 106 16.29 -6.25 8.48
C GLY A 106 15.21 -6.61 9.49
N SER A 107 15.61 -7.11 10.67
CA SER A 107 14.67 -7.32 11.76
C SER A 107 14.12 -5.96 12.20
N SER A 108 12.82 -5.72 11.98
CA SER A 108 12.14 -4.61 12.64
C SER A 108 12.09 -4.93 14.13
N GLU A 109 12.78 -4.13 14.96
CA GLU A 109 12.76 -4.33 16.41
C GLU A 109 11.31 -4.37 16.89
N ALA A 110 10.92 -5.44 17.58
CA ALA A 110 9.61 -5.54 18.19
C ALA A 110 9.46 -4.44 19.25
N ASP A 111 8.25 -3.92 19.39
CA ASP A 111 7.86 -3.21 20.60
C ASP A 111 8.04 -4.16 21.80
N ASP A 112 8.28 -3.62 23.00
CA ASP A 112 8.35 -4.42 24.24
C ASP A 112 6.94 -4.85 24.70
N LEU A 113 6.25 -5.57 23.81
CA LEU A 113 4.88 -6.03 23.93
C LEU A 113 4.82 -7.53 23.64
N PRO A 114 3.92 -8.28 24.31
CA PRO A 114 3.70 -9.68 23.96
C PRO A 114 3.31 -9.84 22.48
N PRO A 115 3.82 -10.87 21.79
CA PRO A 115 3.43 -11.16 20.42
C PRO A 115 1.95 -11.55 20.36
N ILE A 116 1.30 -11.22 19.23
CA ILE A 116 -0.07 -11.60 18.94
C ILE A 116 -0.17 -13.12 18.87
N ASP A 117 -1.01 -13.70 19.72
CA ASP A 117 -1.21 -15.15 19.79
C ASP A 117 -2.36 -15.64 18.88
N ASN A 118 -2.56 -16.96 18.85
CA ASN A 118 -3.62 -17.55 18.02
C ASN A 118 -5.03 -17.19 18.51
N THR A 119 -5.25 -16.99 19.80
CA THR A 119 -6.56 -16.62 20.36
C THR A 119 -6.95 -15.23 19.85
N GLU A 120 -5.99 -14.32 19.88
CA GLU A 120 -6.12 -12.97 19.36
C GLU A 120 -6.33 -12.94 17.85
N ILE A 121 -5.62 -13.78 17.08
CA ILE A 121 -5.86 -13.97 15.64
C ILE A 121 -7.30 -14.47 15.36
N GLN A 122 -7.80 -15.44 16.13
CA GLN A 122 -9.18 -15.91 15.94
C GLN A 122 -10.20 -14.81 16.24
N HIS A 123 -9.97 -14.02 17.29
CA HIS A 123 -10.82 -12.87 17.58
C HIS A 123 -10.78 -11.84 16.45
N MET A 124 -9.60 -11.52 15.91
CA MET A 124 -9.47 -10.65 14.73
C MET A 124 -10.30 -11.18 13.57
N LYS A 125 -10.08 -12.44 13.17
CA LYS A 125 -10.77 -13.06 12.04
C LYS A 125 -12.28 -13.05 12.16
N SER A 126 -12.82 -13.17 13.39
CA SER A 126 -14.26 -13.08 13.63
C SER A 126 -14.88 -11.71 13.26
N ARG A 127 -14.05 -10.67 13.11
CA ARG A 127 -14.45 -9.32 12.73
C ARG A 127 -14.15 -8.97 11.28
N LEU A 128 -13.36 -9.78 10.58
CA LEU A 128 -12.92 -9.49 9.22
C LEU A 128 -13.95 -9.89 8.17
N GLN A 129 -13.96 -9.14 7.08
CA GLN A 129 -14.65 -9.45 5.84
C GLN A 129 -13.65 -9.50 4.68
N PRO A 130 -13.87 -10.33 3.64
CA PRO A 130 -13.06 -10.27 2.43
C PRO A 130 -12.93 -8.83 1.90
N GLY A 131 -11.72 -8.45 1.49
CA GLY A 131 -11.37 -7.09 1.10
C GLY A 131 -10.83 -6.22 2.24
N ASP A 132 -11.03 -6.60 3.51
CA ASP A 132 -10.42 -5.87 4.63
C ASP A 132 -8.89 -5.89 4.55
N ILE A 133 -8.28 -4.86 5.12
CA ILE A 133 -6.85 -4.60 5.01
C ILE A 133 -6.24 -4.80 6.39
N LEU A 134 -5.25 -5.67 6.49
CA LEU A 134 -4.45 -5.85 7.69
C LEU A 134 -3.16 -5.05 7.53
N MET A 135 -2.77 -4.38 8.60
CA MET A 135 -1.55 -3.61 8.68
C MET A 135 -0.78 -4.11 9.89
N ASN A 136 0.47 -4.48 9.68
CA ASN A 136 1.33 -4.96 10.75
C ASN A 136 2.64 -4.19 10.78
N GLY A 137 3.12 -3.96 11.99
CA GLY A 137 4.13 -2.98 12.26
C GLY A 137 4.86 -3.31 13.54
N ASN A 138 6.10 -2.85 13.61
CA ASN A 138 6.87 -2.80 14.83
C ASN A 138 7.56 -1.42 14.90
N ASN A 139 8.02 -0.99 16.07
CA ASN A 139 8.87 0.20 16.24
C ASN A 139 8.28 1.48 15.64
N GLY A 140 6.98 1.69 15.83
CA GLY A 140 6.36 2.98 15.55
C GLY A 140 5.73 3.14 14.16
N SER A 141 5.78 2.15 13.27
CA SER A 141 5.22 2.25 11.92
C SER A 141 4.65 0.92 11.43
N PHE A 142 3.64 0.96 10.57
CA PHE A 142 3.21 -0.23 9.84
C PHE A 142 4.10 -0.46 8.63
N ILE A 143 4.88 -1.54 8.66
CA ILE A 143 5.86 -1.85 7.62
C ILE A 143 5.28 -2.67 6.47
N HIS A 144 4.06 -3.20 6.64
CA HIS A 144 3.49 -4.14 5.68
C HIS A 144 1.96 -4.08 5.64
N GLY A 145 1.44 -4.07 4.41
CA GLY A 145 0.01 -4.09 4.08
C GLY A 145 -0.39 -5.44 3.50
N ILE A 146 -1.52 -5.96 3.96
CA ILE A 146 -2.01 -7.30 3.64
C ILE A 146 -3.50 -7.19 3.28
N LEU A 147 -3.91 -7.83 2.19
CA LEU A 147 -5.32 -7.96 1.84
C LEU A 147 -5.88 -9.27 2.40
N TYR A 148 -6.93 -9.19 3.22
CA TYR A 148 -7.66 -10.36 3.70
C TYR A 148 -8.67 -10.82 2.65
N VAL A 149 -8.62 -12.11 2.29
CA VAL A 149 -9.47 -12.68 1.24
C VAL A 149 -10.51 -13.68 1.76
N GLY A 150 -10.58 -13.89 3.07
CA GLY A 150 -11.60 -14.73 3.69
C GLY A 150 -11.32 -16.23 3.57
N GLN A 151 -12.39 -16.99 3.34
CA GLN A 151 -12.36 -18.44 3.11
C GLN A 151 -12.74 -18.75 1.65
N ASP A 152 -11.92 -18.28 0.71
CA ASP A 152 -12.08 -18.60 -0.70
C ASP A 152 -11.61 -20.04 -0.98
N ALA A 153 -12.53 -20.91 -1.41
CA ALA A 153 -12.24 -22.33 -1.60
C ALA A 153 -11.22 -22.63 -2.72
N GLU A 154 -11.17 -21.78 -3.75
CA GLU A 154 -10.20 -21.91 -4.84
C GLU A 154 -8.80 -21.58 -4.33
N LEU A 155 -8.66 -20.47 -3.61
CA LEU A 155 -7.40 -20.07 -2.99
C LEU A 155 -6.97 -21.06 -1.92
N GLN A 156 -7.89 -21.57 -1.11
CA GLN A 156 -7.59 -22.61 -0.14
C GLN A 156 -6.99 -23.86 -0.82
N ALA A 157 -7.65 -24.36 -1.87
CA ALA A 157 -7.16 -25.53 -2.60
C ALA A 157 -5.80 -25.26 -3.29
N GLN A 158 -5.61 -24.06 -3.84
CA GLN A 158 -4.33 -23.64 -4.41
C GLN A 158 -3.22 -23.67 -3.35
N LEU A 159 -3.47 -23.12 -2.16
CA LEU A 159 -2.50 -23.04 -1.08
C LEU A 159 -2.19 -24.41 -0.47
N GLU A 160 -3.22 -25.24 -0.26
CA GLU A 160 -3.06 -26.62 0.19
C GLU A 160 -2.22 -27.43 -0.80
N ALA A 161 -2.46 -27.29 -2.11
CA ALA A 161 -1.66 -27.94 -3.14
C ALA A 161 -0.21 -27.43 -3.14
N GLN A 162 -0.01 -26.10 -3.04
CA GLN A 162 1.32 -25.49 -2.98
C GLN A 162 2.14 -25.99 -1.78
N TRP A 163 1.49 -26.18 -0.64
CA TRP A 163 2.13 -26.65 0.60
C TRP A 163 2.06 -28.16 0.82
N GLN A 164 1.51 -28.92 -0.14
CA GLN A 164 1.35 -30.38 -0.05
C GLN A 164 0.54 -30.81 1.18
N LEU A 165 -0.47 -30.03 1.54
CA LEU A 165 -1.37 -30.29 2.66
C LEU A 165 -2.60 -31.09 2.22
N PRO A 166 -3.25 -31.85 3.13
CA PRO A 166 -4.52 -32.50 2.83
C PRO A 166 -5.62 -31.49 2.46
N PRO A 167 -6.54 -31.84 1.54
CA PRO A 167 -7.69 -31.00 1.22
C PRO A 167 -8.53 -30.67 2.46
N GLY A 168 -8.88 -29.39 2.63
CA GLY A 168 -9.70 -28.93 3.77
C GLY A 168 -8.92 -28.68 5.06
N SER A 169 -7.60 -28.86 5.07
CA SER A 169 -6.76 -28.65 6.27
C SER A 169 -6.66 -27.18 6.67
N LEU A 170 -6.88 -26.24 5.74
CA LEU A 170 -6.83 -24.79 6.00
C LEU A 170 -8.22 -24.16 6.19
N LYS A 171 -9.29 -24.95 6.34
CA LYS A 171 -10.68 -24.44 6.41
C LYS A 171 -10.94 -23.43 7.53
N ASP A 172 -10.13 -23.50 8.58
CA ASP A 172 -10.24 -22.63 9.76
C ASP A 172 -9.15 -21.56 9.76
N GLU A 173 -8.33 -21.40 8.71
CA GLU A 173 -7.29 -20.37 8.61
C GLU A 173 -7.80 -19.11 7.88
N GLY A 174 -7.18 -17.96 8.15
CA GLY A 174 -7.50 -16.71 7.47
C GLY A 174 -6.64 -16.51 6.23
N LEU A 175 -7.18 -16.66 5.02
CA LEU A 175 -6.39 -16.47 3.80
C LEU A 175 -6.07 -15.00 3.55
N ILE A 176 -4.85 -14.75 3.09
CA ILE A 176 -4.34 -13.40 2.78
C ILE A 176 -3.57 -13.38 1.46
N ILE A 177 -3.61 -12.23 0.78
CA ILE A 177 -2.73 -11.92 -0.34
C ILE A 177 -1.89 -10.69 0.04
N HIS A 178 -0.57 -10.78 -0.13
CA HIS A 178 0.36 -9.69 0.18
C HIS A 178 1.64 -9.80 -0.67
N ALA A 179 2.51 -8.79 -0.63
CA ALA A 179 3.80 -8.84 -1.32
C ALA A 179 4.98 -8.82 -0.34
N LEU A 180 5.86 -9.82 -0.37
CA LEU A 180 7.03 -9.89 0.50
C LEU A 180 8.34 -9.65 -0.27
N ALA A 181 9.18 -8.74 0.23
CA ALA A 181 10.53 -8.55 -0.29
C ALA A 181 11.39 -9.80 -0.03
N SER A 182 11.25 -10.36 1.18
CA SER A 182 11.96 -11.55 1.60
C SER A 182 11.06 -12.40 2.49
N ASP A 183 11.09 -13.72 2.30
CA ASP A 183 10.50 -14.67 3.25
C ASP A 183 11.42 -15.87 3.39
N SER A 184 11.68 -16.26 4.64
CA SER A 184 12.54 -17.39 4.97
C SER A 184 11.76 -18.40 5.80
N GLY A 185 11.96 -19.68 5.51
CA GLY A 185 11.41 -20.73 6.36
C GLY A 185 11.94 -20.60 7.80
N LYS A 186 11.14 -21.03 8.77
CA LYS A 186 11.43 -20.89 10.19
C LYS A 186 11.18 -22.21 10.91
N THR A 187 12.12 -22.61 11.74
CA THR A 187 11.91 -23.73 12.67
C THR A 187 11.30 -23.18 13.95
N LEU A 188 10.11 -23.65 14.28
CA LEU A 188 9.45 -23.41 15.56
C LEU A 188 9.74 -24.56 16.51
N GLU A 189 9.91 -24.26 17.79
CA GLU A 189 9.99 -25.26 18.84
C GLU A 189 8.69 -25.19 19.65
N GLY A 190 7.97 -26.31 19.70
CA GLY A 190 6.74 -26.44 20.46
C GLY A 190 6.98 -26.53 21.97
N PRO A 191 5.91 -26.41 22.79
CA PRO A 191 6.02 -26.53 24.25
C PRO A 191 6.57 -27.88 24.73
N ASP A 192 6.47 -28.92 23.91
CA ASP A 192 7.00 -30.26 24.15
C ASP A 192 8.46 -30.44 23.65
N GLY A 193 9.09 -29.37 23.16
CA GLY A 193 10.43 -29.37 22.58
C GLY A 193 10.48 -29.90 21.14
N GLN A 194 9.35 -30.27 20.52
CA GLN A 194 9.36 -30.72 19.13
C GLN A 194 9.59 -29.57 18.18
N LYS A 195 10.48 -29.79 17.21
CA LYS A 195 10.81 -28.81 16.18
C LYS A 195 9.95 -29.03 14.94
N GLN A 196 9.19 -28.01 14.56
CA GLN A 196 8.42 -27.98 13.32
C GLN A 196 9.04 -26.97 12.37
N PHE A 197 9.41 -27.40 11.17
CA PHE A 197 9.84 -26.49 10.11
C PHE A 197 8.63 -25.93 9.36
N LEU A 198 8.49 -24.60 9.34
CA LEU A 198 7.56 -23.88 8.50
C LEU A 198 8.31 -23.38 7.27
N ALA A 199 7.99 -23.92 6.10
CA ALA A 199 8.57 -23.44 4.84
C ALA A 199 8.19 -21.98 4.56
N SER A 200 9.05 -21.28 3.81
CA SER A 200 8.77 -19.94 3.28
C SER A 200 7.52 -19.96 2.38
N GLY A 201 6.71 -18.91 2.44
CA GLY A 201 5.61 -18.67 1.52
C GLY A 201 6.08 -18.16 0.15
N GLY A 202 7.28 -17.58 0.08
CA GLY A 202 7.90 -17.07 -1.14
C GLY A 202 8.19 -15.57 -1.11
N THR A 203 8.58 -15.01 -2.26
CA THR A 203 8.83 -13.57 -2.44
C THR A 203 7.98 -13.03 -3.58
N GLY A 204 7.73 -11.73 -3.57
CA GLY A 204 6.72 -11.11 -4.45
C GLY A 204 5.31 -11.27 -3.89
N VAL A 205 4.32 -11.17 -4.77
CA VAL A 205 2.90 -11.30 -4.40
C VAL A 205 2.57 -12.77 -4.20
N ILE A 206 2.20 -13.14 -2.98
CA ILE A 206 1.94 -14.53 -2.59
C ILE A 206 0.58 -14.66 -1.90
N LEU A 207 0.08 -15.90 -1.91
CA LEU A 207 -1.03 -16.36 -1.10
C LEU A 207 -0.47 -17.03 0.16
N ASP A 208 -1.04 -16.71 1.32
CA ASP A 208 -0.62 -17.23 2.62
C ASP A 208 -1.81 -17.25 3.60
N THR A 209 -1.56 -17.62 4.86
CA THR A 209 -2.53 -17.47 5.95
C THR A 209 -2.03 -16.53 7.03
N ILE A 210 -2.94 -15.83 7.71
CA ILE A 210 -2.61 -14.92 8.83
C ILE A 210 -1.82 -15.69 9.89
N GLU A 211 -2.27 -16.90 10.23
CA GLU A 211 -1.68 -17.76 11.24
C GLU A 211 -0.22 -18.10 10.91
N ARG A 212 0.03 -18.65 9.72
CA ARG A 212 1.37 -19.07 9.33
C ARG A 212 2.28 -17.88 9.05
N TYR A 213 1.74 -16.79 8.53
CA TYR A 213 2.47 -15.55 8.39
C TYR A 213 2.96 -15.04 9.74
N ASN A 214 2.08 -14.90 10.74
CA ASN A 214 2.44 -14.42 12.08
C ASN A 214 3.40 -15.38 12.80
N GLN A 215 3.30 -16.69 12.57
CA GLN A 215 4.26 -17.66 13.10
C GLN A 215 5.69 -17.47 12.53
N ARG A 216 5.80 -17.27 11.22
CA ARG A 216 7.09 -16.98 10.56
C ARG A 216 7.62 -15.61 10.97
N HIS A 217 6.70 -14.64 11.03
CA HIS A 217 6.96 -13.23 11.25
C HIS A 217 6.16 -12.73 12.46
N PRO A 218 6.55 -13.06 13.71
CA PRO A 218 5.82 -12.59 14.89
C PRO A 218 5.68 -11.08 14.89
N ARG A 219 4.48 -10.62 15.20
CA ARG A 219 4.13 -9.21 15.35
C ARG A 219 3.53 -8.99 16.72
N ASP A 220 3.79 -7.84 17.28
CA ASP A 220 3.22 -7.31 18.52
C ASP A 220 2.04 -6.37 18.23
N VAL A 221 2.06 -5.70 17.08
CA VAL A 221 1.05 -4.73 16.67
C VAL A 221 0.50 -5.07 15.30
N MET A 222 -0.83 -5.18 15.26
CA MET A 222 -1.59 -5.34 14.03
C MET A 222 -2.91 -4.58 14.17
N LEU A 223 -3.33 -3.95 13.08
CA LEU A 223 -4.64 -3.34 12.93
C LEU A 223 -5.34 -3.95 11.73
N ALA A 224 -6.67 -3.93 11.75
CA ALA A 224 -7.48 -4.23 10.58
C ALA A 224 -8.41 -3.05 10.28
N VAL A 225 -8.49 -2.68 9.01
CA VAL A 225 -9.38 -1.63 8.52
C VAL A 225 -10.29 -2.15 7.44
N SER A 226 -11.48 -1.58 7.37
CA SER A 226 -12.49 -1.87 6.37
C SER A 226 -12.82 -0.61 5.59
N VAL A 227 -12.98 -0.73 4.26
CA VAL A 227 -13.38 0.40 3.42
C VAL A 227 -14.86 0.71 3.65
N LYS A 228 -15.16 1.97 3.94
CA LYS A 228 -16.51 2.48 4.21
C LYS A 228 -17.42 2.25 3.03
N ASP A 229 -18.66 1.86 3.32
CA ASP A 229 -19.72 1.65 2.34
C ASP A 229 -19.39 0.64 1.22
N ALA A 230 -18.34 -0.18 1.38
CA ALA A 230 -17.96 -1.18 0.39
C ALA A 230 -19.02 -2.28 0.29
N SER A 231 -19.59 -2.45 -0.90
CA SER A 231 -20.58 -3.47 -1.15
C SER A 231 -19.95 -4.87 -1.23
N ALA A 232 -20.77 -5.92 -1.12
CA ALA A 232 -20.32 -7.28 -1.36
C ALA A 232 -19.77 -7.49 -2.79
N ALA A 233 -20.27 -6.70 -3.77
CA ALA A 233 -19.77 -6.72 -5.14
C ALA A 233 -18.38 -6.08 -5.24
N ASP A 234 -18.15 -4.96 -4.55
CA ASP A 234 -16.84 -4.31 -4.47
C ASP A 234 -15.81 -5.26 -3.86
N ARG A 235 -16.11 -5.82 -2.68
CA ARG A 235 -15.22 -6.77 -1.99
C ARG A 235 -14.84 -7.96 -2.87
N ARG A 236 -15.80 -8.50 -3.61
CA ARG A 236 -15.53 -9.57 -4.58
C ARG A 236 -14.61 -9.10 -5.70
N ALA A 237 -14.87 -7.93 -6.29
CA ALA A 237 -14.02 -7.38 -7.35
C ALA A 237 -12.58 -7.15 -6.88
N VAL A 238 -12.40 -6.69 -5.64
CA VAL A 238 -11.08 -6.51 -5.01
C VAL A 238 -10.35 -7.83 -4.85
N VAL A 239 -11.01 -8.86 -4.32
CA VAL A 239 -10.40 -10.20 -4.18
C VAL A 239 -10.03 -10.78 -5.55
N GLU A 240 -10.94 -10.72 -6.53
CA GLU A 240 -10.68 -11.22 -7.88
C GLU A 240 -9.55 -10.46 -8.59
N GLU A 241 -9.37 -9.17 -8.32
CA GLU A 241 -8.24 -8.40 -8.83
C GLU A 241 -6.92 -8.83 -8.16
N ALA A 242 -6.93 -9.00 -6.83
CA ALA A 242 -5.77 -9.47 -6.08
C ALA A 242 -5.29 -10.85 -6.54
N LYS A 243 -6.20 -11.76 -6.88
CA LYS A 243 -5.88 -13.09 -7.43
C LYS A 243 -4.98 -13.01 -8.67
N LYS A 244 -5.23 -12.03 -9.56
CA LYS A 244 -4.44 -11.83 -10.79
C LYS A 244 -3.01 -11.36 -10.53
N MET A 245 -2.73 -10.87 -9.31
CA MET A 245 -1.42 -10.37 -8.92
C MET A 245 -0.52 -11.46 -8.35
N ILE A 246 -1.07 -12.59 -7.89
CA ILE A 246 -0.30 -13.70 -7.32
C ILE A 246 0.78 -14.16 -8.31
N GLY A 247 2.01 -14.29 -7.81
CA GLY A 247 3.19 -14.68 -8.58
C GLY A 247 3.96 -13.50 -9.19
N LYS A 248 3.46 -12.26 -9.11
CA LYS A 248 4.25 -11.08 -9.52
C LYS A 248 5.47 -10.91 -8.61
N PRO A 249 6.65 -10.60 -9.15
CA PRO A 249 7.85 -10.35 -8.35
C PRO A 249 7.72 -9.09 -7.47
N TYR A 250 8.49 -9.03 -6.39
CA TYR A 250 8.49 -7.88 -5.50
C TYR A 250 9.09 -6.63 -6.17
N ASP A 251 8.50 -5.46 -5.91
CA ASP A 251 9.01 -4.19 -6.42
C ASP A 251 9.93 -3.47 -5.42
N TYR A 252 11.24 -3.66 -5.60
CA TYR A 252 12.27 -2.94 -4.84
C TYR A 252 12.45 -1.47 -5.28
N SER A 253 11.90 -1.10 -6.43
CA SER A 253 11.98 0.27 -6.97
C SER A 253 10.76 1.13 -6.61
N PHE A 254 9.73 0.54 -6.00
CA PHE A 254 8.46 1.19 -5.65
C PHE A 254 7.87 1.96 -6.85
N ASN A 255 7.85 1.31 -8.01
CA ASN A 255 7.34 1.78 -9.28
C ASN A 255 5.84 1.51 -9.43
N THR A 256 5.03 2.44 -8.97
CA THR A 256 3.58 2.30 -9.03
C THR A 256 2.99 2.40 -10.43
N VAL A 257 3.79 2.77 -11.44
CA VAL A 257 3.36 3.01 -12.82
C VAL A 257 3.36 1.72 -13.65
N ASP A 258 4.27 0.79 -13.36
CA ASP A 258 4.28 -0.51 -14.01
C ASP A 258 3.59 -1.56 -13.12
N ASP A 259 3.00 -2.58 -13.75
CA ASP A 259 2.39 -3.71 -13.03
C ASP A 259 3.28 -4.97 -13.12
N ALA A 260 4.53 -4.84 -13.58
CA ALA A 260 5.43 -5.98 -13.74
C ALA A 260 5.95 -6.49 -12.40
N ARG A 261 6.10 -5.59 -11.42
CA ARG A 261 6.47 -5.87 -10.03
C ARG A 261 5.47 -5.20 -9.09
N MET A 262 5.34 -5.69 -7.86
CA MET A 262 4.49 -5.06 -6.85
C MET A 262 5.09 -5.10 -5.45
N TYR A 263 4.91 -4.04 -4.67
CA TYR A 263 5.17 -4.03 -3.22
C TYR A 263 3.87 -4.17 -2.41
N CYS A 264 3.99 -4.32 -1.08
CA CYS A 264 2.89 -4.77 -0.23
C CYS A 264 1.65 -3.87 -0.27
N THR A 265 1.82 -2.57 -0.05
CA THR A 265 0.72 -1.60 -0.10
C THR A 265 0.15 -1.50 -1.52
N GLU A 266 0.99 -1.56 -2.55
CA GLU A 266 0.56 -1.47 -3.94
C GLU A 266 -0.42 -2.58 -4.33
N VAL A 267 -0.20 -3.81 -3.86
CA VAL A 267 -1.17 -4.90 -4.04
C VAL A 267 -2.54 -4.51 -3.47
N VAL A 268 -2.57 -3.98 -2.25
CA VAL A 268 -3.81 -3.55 -1.58
C VAL A 268 -4.51 -2.47 -2.40
N MET A 269 -3.78 -1.41 -2.77
CA MET A 269 -4.34 -0.27 -3.47
C MET A 269 -4.84 -0.64 -4.87
N LYS A 270 -4.01 -1.33 -5.67
CA LYS A 270 -4.38 -1.73 -7.03
C LYS A 270 -5.56 -2.71 -7.03
N SER A 271 -5.66 -3.56 -6.01
CA SER A 271 -6.84 -4.43 -5.86
C SER A 271 -8.11 -3.60 -5.61
N TRP A 272 -8.02 -2.57 -4.76
CA TRP A 272 -9.14 -1.67 -4.47
C TRP A 272 -9.54 -0.76 -5.64
N LEU A 273 -8.67 -0.53 -6.62
CA LEU A 273 -9.02 0.16 -7.87
C LEU A 273 -10.06 -0.61 -8.72
N ALA A 274 -10.25 -1.92 -8.49
CA ALA A 274 -11.27 -2.70 -9.17
C ALA A 274 -12.69 -2.50 -8.60
N SER A 275 -12.82 -1.85 -7.43
CA SER A 275 -14.12 -1.54 -6.85
C SER A 275 -14.86 -0.43 -7.63
N SER A 276 -16.18 -0.36 -7.46
CA SER A 276 -17.00 0.71 -8.05
C SER A 276 -16.78 2.07 -7.42
N LYS A 277 -16.22 2.10 -6.20
CA LYS A 277 -15.86 3.29 -5.43
C LYS A 277 -14.48 3.10 -4.79
N PRO A 278 -13.39 3.27 -5.56
CA PRO A 278 -12.05 3.13 -5.01
C PRO A 278 -11.82 4.13 -3.87
N PRO A 279 -11.32 3.68 -2.71
CA PRO A 279 -10.91 4.58 -1.63
C PRO A 279 -9.75 5.47 -2.08
N ALA A 280 -9.68 6.68 -1.54
CA ALA A 280 -8.66 7.69 -1.84
C ALA A 280 -7.31 7.37 -1.15
N PHE A 281 -6.78 6.18 -1.37
CA PHE A 281 -5.42 5.80 -0.98
C PHE A 281 -4.34 6.53 -1.81
N ASP A 282 -4.74 7.19 -2.89
CA ASP A 282 -3.85 7.83 -3.87
C ASP A 282 -3.03 9.01 -3.32
N ASN A 283 -3.54 9.72 -2.31
CA ASN A 283 -2.78 10.78 -1.62
C ASN A 283 -1.66 10.25 -0.72
N GLN A 284 -1.59 8.93 -0.56
CA GLN A 284 -0.73 8.20 0.37
C GLN A 284 0.27 7.30 -0.38
N LEU A 285 0.49 7.54 -1.67
CA LEU A 285 1.29 6.68 -2.55
C LEU A 285 2.76 7.08 -2.75
N HIS A 286 3.27 8.03 -1.98
CA HIS A 286 4.50 8.76 -2.33
C HIS A 286 5.69 8.51 -1.37
N PRO A 287 6.40 7.37 -1.51
CA PRO A 287 7.46 6.96 -0.59
C PRO A 287 8.68 7.90 -0.58
N LEU A 288 8.97 8.71 -1.60
CA LEU A 288 10.26 9.42 -1.68
C LEU A 288 10.24 10.90 -1.26
N ALA A 289 9.45 11.24 -0.24
CA ALA A 289 9.65 12.53 0.44
C ALA A 289 10.87 12.51 1.40
N SER A 290 11.40 11.34 1.75
CA SER A 290 12.77 11.15 2.24
C SER A 290 13.49 10.12 1.43
N LEU A 291 14.79 10.34 1.24
CA LEU A 291 15.71 9.27 0.94
C LEU A 291 16.37 8.82 2.24
N PRO A 292 16.60 7.52 2.45
CA PRO A 292 17.46 7.03 3.52
C PRO A 292 18.74 7.84 3.64
N THR A 293 19.19 8.12 4.87
CA THR A 293 20.31 9.03 5.16
C THR A 293 21.59 8.69 4.40
N PHE A 294 21.89 7.40 4.17
CA PHE A 294 23.07 7.01 3.40
C PHE A 294 22.95 7.26 1.87
N ILE A 295 21.74 7.38 1.32
CA ILE A 295 21.54 7.89 -0.05
C ILE A 295 21.76 9.39 -0.06
N MET A 296 21.28 10.09 0.97
CA MET A 296 21.47 11.53 1.15
C MET A 296 22.96 11.89 1.20
N ASP A 297 23.77 11.05 1.83
CA ASP A 297 25.23 11.20 1.90
C ASP A 297 25.91 11.08 0.53
N LYS A 298 25.25 10.44 -0.44
CA LYS A 298 25.73 10.32 -1.83
C LYS A 298 25.12 11.35 -2.77
N MET A 299 24.19 12.18 -2.28
CA MET A 299 23.59 13.24 -3.06
C MET A 299 24.40 14.54 -2.96
N PRO A 300 24.34 15.40 -4.00
CA PRO A 300 24.84 16.77 -3.88
C PRO A 300 24.16 17.45 -2.68
N ALA A 301 24.94 18.18 -1.87
CA ALA A 301 24.46 18.80 -0.62
C ALA A 301 23.22 19.70 -0.79
N ALA A 302 23.08 20.36 -1.95
CA ALA A 302 21.91 21.17 -2.31
C ALA A 302 20.62 20.35 -2.53
N LEU A 303 20.75 19.06 -2.86
CA LEU A 303 19.64 18.13 -2.98
C LEU A 303 19.35 17.49 -1.62
N ALA A 304 20.39 17.03 -0.89
CA ALA A 304 20.26 16.40 0.42
C ALA A 304 19.57 17.30 1.45
N SER A 305 19.92 18.59 1.52
CA SER A 305 19.29 19.58 2.42
C SER A 305 17.78 19.75 2.20
N ARG A 306 17.26 19.45 1.00
CA ARG A 306 15.81 19.51 0.72
C ARG A 306 15.01 18.32 1.27
N PHE A 307 15.70 17.29 1.74
CA PHE A 307 15.12 16.06 2.27
C PHE A 307 15.44 15.86 3.77
N GLN A 308 16.32 16.70 4.36
CA GLN A 308 16.78 16.59 5.76
C GLN A 308 15.74 17.05 6.80
N ASP A 309 14.82 17.95 6.45
CA ASP A 309 13.93 18.63 7.43
C ASP A 309 12.51 18.03 7.56
N GLY A 310 12.32 16.74 7.30
CA GLY A 310 11.00 16.10 7.57
C GLY A 310 10.62 14.92 6.68
N GLY A 311 11.56 14.41 5.88
CA GLY A 311 11.26 13.36 4.92
C GLY A 311 10.96 12.00 5.57
N PHE A 312 11.76 11.57 6.55
CA PHE A 312 11.69 10.19 7.10
C PHE A 312 10.34 9.94 7.79
N LEU A 313 9.85 10.97 8.49
CA LEU A 313 8.50 11.02 9.06
C LEU A 313 7.39 10.96 7.99
N ARG A 314 7.59 11.53 6.79
CA ARG A 314 6.59 11.47 5.70
C ARG A 314 6.54 10.12 4.99
N GLN A 315 7.66 9.41 4.85
CA GLN A 315 7.68 8.15 4.10
C GLN A 315 6.94 7.01 4.82
N GLU A 316 7.09 6.91 6.15
CA GLU A 316 6.32 5.97 6.97
C GLU A 316 4.82 6.32 6.99
N MET A 317 4.51 7.62 7.10
CA MET A 317 3.14 8.14 7.09
C MET A 317 2.36 7.85 5.81
N VAL A 318 3.07 7.69 4.70
CA VAL A 318 2.46 7.71 3.39
C VAL A 318 2.07 6.28 3.01
N MET A 319 2.92 5.26 3.11
CA MET A 319 2.54 3.95 2.56
C MET A 319 1.48 3.19 3.39
N THR A 320 1.77 2.80 4.62
CA THR A 320 0.86 1.90 5.38
C THR A 320 0.08 2.64 6.46
N ASP A 321 0.70 3.60 7.14
CA ASP A 321 0.02 4.51 8.07
C ASP A 321 -1.06 5.33 7.34
N GLY A 322 -0.82 5.62 6.07
CA GLY A 322 -1.80 6.22 5.18
C GLY A 322 -3.09 5.41 5.16
N LEU A 323 -2.99 4.11 4.90
CA LEU A 323 -4.16 3.23 4.85
C LEU A 323 -4.99 3.33 6.14
N ALA A 324 -4.34 3.34 7.31
CA ALA A 324 -5.01 3.47 8.61
C ALA A 324 -5.64 4.85 8.87
N THR A 325 -5.06 5.90 8.29
CA THR A 325 -5.50 7.30 8.49
C THR A 325 -6.42 7.80 7.37
N SER A 326 -6.69 6.97 6.36
CA SER A 326 -7.58 7.33 5.26
C SER A 326 -8.99 7.62 5.78
N PRO A 327 -9.64 8.72 5.34
CA PRO A 327 -11.01 9.02 5.73
C PRO A 327 -12.01 7.99 5.18
N ASP A 328 -11.62 7.19 4.19
CA ASP A 328 -12.47 6.19 3.53
C ASP A 328 -12.45 4.82 4.22
N VAL A 329 -11.74 4.68 5.34
CA VAL A 329 -11.71 3.44 6.12
C VAL A 329 -12.18 3.65 7.55
N ASP A 330 -12.64 2.56 8.17
CA ASP A 330 -12.87 2.44 9.60
C ASP A 330 -11.99 1.33 10.18
N LEU A 331 -11.44 1.53 11.37
CA LEU A 331 -10.81 0.43 12.09
C LEU A 331 -11.89 -0.53 12.57
N VAL A 332 -11.74 -1.80 12.20
CA VAL A 332 -12.65 -2.88 12.61
C VAL A 332 -12.05 -3.76 13.70
N TRP A 333 -10.73 -3.73 13.84
CA TRP A 333 -10.02 -4.46 14.87
C TRP A 333 -8.65 -3.85 15.16
N ALA A 334 -8.19 -3.99 16.39
CA ALA A 334 -6.84 -3.64 16.83
C ALA A 334 -6.32 -4.70 17.79
N SER A 335 -5.01 -4.97 17.75
CA SER A 335 -4.37 -5.86 18.72
C SER A 335 -4.55 -5.33 20.15
N GLN A 336 -4.55 -6.24 21.11
CA GLN A 336 -4.86 -5.99 22.52
C GLN A 336 -3.91 -4.97 23.15
N ASN A 337 -2.73 -4.75 22.56
CA ASN A 337 -1.73 -3.79 23.03
C ASN A 337 -1.43 -2.70 22.00
N ALA A 338 -2.22 -2.57 20.92
CA ALA A 338 -1.96 -1.57 19.89
C ALA A 338 -1.99 -0.12 20.44
N ASP A 339 -2.82 0.16 21.44
CA ASP A 339 -2.86 1.44 22.18
C ASP A 339 -1.59 1.76 22.99
N ARG A 340 -0.75 0.74 23.25
CA ARG A 340 0.52 0.88 23.98
C ARG A 340 1.74 0.90 23.05
N SER A 341 1.53 0.61 21.77
CA SER A 341 2.58 0.52 20.77
C SER A 341 3.35 1.82 20.58
N ALA A 342 4.57 1.70 20.06
CA ALA A 342 5.32 2.87 19.60
C ALA A 342 4.55 3.65 18.52
N PHE A 343 3.68 2.96 17.75
CA PHE A 343 2.83 3.56 16.73
C PHE A 343 1.78 4.49 17.34
N ALA A 344 1.04 4.01 18.35
CA ALA A 344 0.08 4.84 19.08
C ALA A 344 0.77 6.03 19.76
N GLN A 345 1.93 5.80 20.39
CA GLN A 345 2.72 6.90 20.98
C GLN A 345 3.16 7.94 19.95
N LYS A 346 3.53 7.51 18.73
CA LYS A 346 3.87 8.40 17.61
C LYS A 346 2.69 9.28 17.21
N HIS A 347 1.52 8.68 17.01
CA HIS A 347 0.32 9.43 16.66
C HIS A 347 -0.16 10.35 17.79
N ALA A 348 0.03 9.97 19.06
CA ALA A 348 -0.28 10.84 20.20
C ALA A 348 0.56 12.13 20.15
N ARG A 349 1.87 12.02 19.92
CA ARG A 349 2.76 13.19 19.75
C ARG A 349 2.34 14.07 18.58
N TRP A 350 1.89 13.48 17.46
CA TRP A 350 1.39 14.26 16.31
C TRP A 350 0.09 14.99 16.62
N SER A 351 -0.83 14.34 17.32
CA SER A 351 -2.07 14.96 17.78
C SER A 351 -1.79 16.14 18.71
N GLU A 352 -0.89 15.99 19.68
CA GLU A 352 -0.48 17.05 20.59
C GLU A 352 0.23 18.21 19.86
N SER A 353 1.10 17.88 18.89
CA SER A 353 1.85 18.89 18.14
C SER A 353 0.98 19.72 17.18
N ALA A 354 -0.18 19.20 16.76
CA ALA A 354 -1.12 19.92 15.91
C ALA A 354 -1.79 21.12 16.62
N ASP A 355 -1.75 21.15 17.96
CA ASP A 355 -2.26 22.27 18.73
C ASP A 355 -1.31 23.48 18.72
N ALA A 356 -0.04 23.32 18.34
CA ALA A 356 0.89 24.43 18.19
C ALA A 356 0.53 25.30 16.95
N PRO A 357 0.32 26.63 17.08
CA PRO A 357 -0.11 27.49 15.98
C PRO A 357 0.76 27.44 14.73
N GLU A 358 2.07 27.27 14.90
CA GLU A 358 3.08 27.23 13.84
C GLU A 358 3.05 25.91 13.05
N VAL A 359 2.60 24.83 13.68
CA VAL A 359 2.55 23.47 13.11
C VAL A 359 1.17 23.17 12.52
N ARG A 360 0.12 23.83 13.04
CA ARG A 360 -1.28 23.64 12.62
C ARG A 360 -1.52 23.88 11.13
N GLN A 361 -0.76 24.76 10.49
CA GLN A 361 -0.85 24.99 9.04
C GLN A 361 -0.31 23.82 8.20
N GLN A 362 0.62 23.02 8.76
CA GLN A 362 1.27 21.91 8.06
C GLN A 362 0.73 20.53 8.45
N LEU A 363 0.26 20.37 9.69
CA LEU A 363 -0.22 19.10 10.24
C LEU A 363 -1.68 19.12 10.70
N GLY A 364 -2.44 20.21 10.53
CA GLY A 364 -3.79 20.34 11.11
C GLY A 364 -4.75 19.21 10.73
N GLU A 365 -4.75 18.79 9.46
CA GLU A 365 -5.55 17.64 9.00
C GLU A 365 -5.02 16.32 9.57
N ILE A 366 -3.69 16.13 9.55
CA ILE A 366 -3.01 14.93 10.09
C ILE A 366 -3.24 14.75 11.59
N GLY A 367 -3.20 15.84 12.37
CA GLY A 367 -3.47 15.81 13.80
C GLY A 367 -4.90 15.39 14.10
N THR A 368 -5.86 15.91 13.32
CA THR A 368 -7.29 15.54 13.44
C THR A 368 -7.50 14.06 13.11
N TYR A 369 -6.92 13.57 12.01
CA TYR A 369 -6.99 12.15 11.64
C TYR A 369 -6.28 11.25 12.67
N SER A 370 -5.13 11.69 13.18
CA SER A 370 -4.39 10.95 14.22
C SER A 370 -5.19 10.85 15.51
N GLN A 371 -5.86 11.92 15.94
CA GLN A 371 -6.72 11.89 17.12
C GLN A 371 -7.87 10.89 16.94
N GLY A 372 -8.57 10.96 15.80
CA GLY A 372 -9.66 10.03 15.49
C GLY A 372 -9.19 8.57 15.39
N LEU A 373 -7.98 8.34 14.88
CA LEU A 373 -7.35 7.02 14.82
C LEU A 373 -7.01 6.51 16.23
N LEU A 374 -6.40 7.32 17.09
CA LEU A 374 -6.02 6.94 18.45
C LEU A 374 -7.23 6.52 19.27
N SER A 375 -8.32 7.30 19.24
CA SER A 375 -9.55 6.93 19.94
C SER A 375 -10.14 5.61 19.46
N GLN A 376 -10.00 5.28 18.16
CA GLN A 376 -10.41 3.97 17.65
C GLN A 376 -9.48 2.85 18.13
N ILE A 377 -8.16 3.07 18.11
CA ILE A 377 -7.17 2.09 18.60
C ILE A 377 -7.40 1.79 20.09
N GLU A 378 -7.50 2.81 20.94
CA GLU A 378 -7.75 2.65 22.38
C GLU A 378 -9.00 1.83 22.66
N ARG A 379 -10.11 2.18 21.99
CA ARG A 379 -11.39 1.46 22.12
C ARG A 379 -11.25 0.01 21.67
N LEU A 380 -10.72 -0.24 20.47
CA LEU A 380 -10.64 -1.60 19.90
C LEU A 380 -9.63 -2.48 20.64
N SER A 381 -8.50 -1.93 21.09
CA SER A 381 -7.56 -2.65 21.95
C SER A 381 -8.20 -3.03 23.29
N ALA A 382 -8.98 -2.13 23.90
CA ALA A 382 -9.72 -2.43 25.12
C ALA A 382 -10.80 -3.51 24.91
N GLU A 383 -11.53 -3.45 23.80
CA GLU A 383 -12.48 -4.49 23.40
C GLU A 383 -11.80 -5.84 23.21
N THR A 384 -10.67 -5.88 22.48
CA THR A 384 -9.89 -7.12 22.28
C THR A 384 -9.41 -7.68 23.61
N ARG A 385 -8.83 -6.86 24.50
CA ARG A 385 -8.44 -7.32 25.85
C ARG A 385 -9.61 -7.91 26.62
N SER A 386 -10.78 -7.25 26.57
CA SER A 386 -11.98 -7.71 27.29
C SER A 386 -12.51 -9.04 26.72
N ALA A 387 -12.43 -9.23 25.40
CA ALA A 387 -12.85 -10.47 24.73
C ALA A 387 -11.91 -11.66 24.96
N LEU A 388 -10.64 -11.40 25.31
CA LEU A 388 -9.63 -12.43 25.57
C LEU A 388 -9.50 -12.78 27.07
N GLN A 389 -10.19 -12.07 27.96
CA GLN A 389 -10.25 -12.45 29.37
C GLN A 389 -11.12 -13.70 29.56
N PRO A 390 -10.64 -14.70 30.32
CA PRO A 390 -11.30 -15.98 30.51
C PRO A 390 -12.60 -15.93 31.33
#